data_AF-A0A167VR49-F1
#
_entry.id   AF-A0A167VR49-F1
#
_cell.length_a   1.000
_cell.length_b   1.000
_cell.length_c   1.000
_cell.angle_alpha   90.00
_cell.angle_beta   90.00
_cell.angle_gamma   90.00
#
_symmetry.space_group_name_H-M   'P 1'
#
loop_
_entity.id
_entity.type
_entity.pdbx_description
1 polymer ?
#
loop_
_entity_poly.entity_id
_entity_poly.type
_entity_poly.pdbx_seq_one_letter_code
_entity_poly.pdbx_strand_id
1 'polypeptide(L)'
;MTALRKLKFAVVLWALASGVAFADRVALKADLEPSSEVPPRVSHGHGMLNATFDTSTKALQWTITYEGLSGPATAAHFHGPAPVGQNARIQVPIGKDALASPIKGSAALTEQQVTDLMAGQWYFNVYTAQNPTGEIRGQVLPAN
;
A
#
# COMPACT_ATOMS: atom_id res chain seq x y z
N MET A 1 -62.84 -5.32 48.31
CA MET A 1 -61.48 -5.24 48.86
C MET A 1 -60.55 -6.06 47.97
N THR A 2 -59.64 -5.35 47.31
CA THR A 2 -58.30 -5.76 46.84
C THR A 2 -58.17 -6.89 45.81
N ALA A 3 -58.00 -6.46 44.55
CA ALA A 3 -57.32 -7.20 43.49
C ALA A 3 -55.79 -7.20 43.73
N LEU A 4 -55.09 -8.27 43.30
CA LEU A 4 -53.70 -8.14 42.81
C LEU A 4 -53.29 -9.37 41.97
N ARG A 5 -53.36 -9.25 40.65
CA ARG A 5 -52.69 -10.17 39.71
C ARG A 5 -51.20 -9.84 39.69
N LYS A 6 -50.35 -10.81 39.98
CA LYS A 6 -48.89 -10.67 39.93
C LYS A 6 -48.43 -10.58 38.47
N LEU A 7 -48.01 -9.38 38.04
CA LEU A 7 -47.38 -9.14 36.76
C LEU A 7 -45.91 -9.54 36.86
N LYS A 8 -45.48 -10.54 36.09
CA LYS A 8 -44.06 -10.91 35.97
C LYS A 8 -43.39 -9.90 35.02
N PHE A 9 -42.51 -9.06 35.54
CA PHE A 9 -41.62 -8.22 34.73
C PHE A 9 -40.62 -9.11 34.01
N ALA A 10 -40.68 -9.13 32.67
CA ALA A 10 -39.60 -9.63 31.84
C ALA A 10 -38.63 -8.47 31.59
N VAL A 11 -37.43 -8.55 32.16
CA VAL A 11 -36.33 -7.64 31.82
C VAL A 11 -35.67 -8.19 30.55
N VAL A 12 -35.88 -7.52 29.43
CA VAL A 12 -35.08 -7.74 28.22
C VAL A 12 -33.82 -6.90 28.36
N LEU A 13 -32.71 -7.53 28.74
CA LEU A 13 -31.38 -6.94 28.60
C LEU A 13 -30.97 -7.01 27.13
N TRP A 14 -31.02 -5.87 26.44
CA TRP A 14 -30.39 -5.73 25.14
C TRP A 14 -28.91 -5.43 25.37
N ALA A 15 -28.09 -6.48 25.37
CA ALA A 15 -26.64 -6.32 25.37
C ALA A 15 -26.22 -5.77 23.99
N LEU A 16 -25.97 -4.47 23.91
CA LEU A 16 -25.22 -3.88 22.81
C LEU A 16 -23.78 -4.41 22.90
N ALA A 17 -23.51 -5.49 22.17
CA ALA A 17 -22.15 -5.89 21.88
C ALA A 17 -21.55 -4.83 20.94
N SER A 18 -20.87 -3.85 21.51
CA SER A 18 -19.97 -2.97 20.78
C SER A 18 -18.81 -3.83 20.28
N GLY A 19 -19.00 -4.51 19.15
CA GLY A 19 -17.92 -5.16 18.44
C GLY A 19 -16.90 -4.08 18.10
N VAL A 20 -15.71 -4.15 18.69
CA VAL A 20 -14.57 -3.36 18.23
C VAL A 20 -14.30 -3.88 16.81
N ALA A 21 -14.71 -3.12 15.80
CA ALA A 21 -14.34 -3.43 14.43
C ALA A 21 -12.83 -3.23 14.34
N PHE A 22 -12.08 -4.33 14.40
CA PHE A 22 -10.67 -4.30 14.02
C PHE A 22 -10.65 -3.95 12.52
N ALA A 23 -10.14 -2.78 12.18
CA ALA A 23 -9.86 -2.46 10.79
C ALA A 23 -8.88 -3.51 10.26
N ASP A 24 -9.28 -4.25 9.22
CA ASP A 24 -8.44 -5.29 8.65
C ASP A 24 -7.34 -4.58 7.87
N ARG A 25 -6.11 -4.63 8.39
CA ARG A 25 -4.94 -4.01 7.77
C ARG A 25 -4.21 -5.08 6.97
N VAL A 26 -4.03 -4.82 5.68
CA VAL A 26 -3.29 -5.70 4.78
C VAL A 26 -1.84 -5.22 4.71
N ALA A 27 -0.91 -6.08 5.14
CA ALA A 27 0.52 -5.84 4.92
C ALA A 27 0.85 -6.09 3.43
N LEU A 28 1.65 -5.21 2.84
CA LEU A 28 2.07 -5.24 1.45
C LEU A 28 3.58 -5.08 1.38
N LYS A 29 4.22 -5.73 0.40
CA LYS A 29 5.66 -5.59 0.17
C LYS A 29 6.01 -5.59 -1.32
N ALA A 30 7.20 -5.08 -1.63
CA ALA A 30 7.86 -5.27 -2.91
C ALA A 30 9.38 -5.27 -2.72
N ASP A 31 10.08 -6.23 -3.31
CA ASP A 31 11.54 -6.20 -3.44
C ASP A 31 11.89 -5.43 -4.72
N LEU A 32 12.70 -4.38 -4.60
CA LEU A 32 13.01 -3.47 -5.71
C LEU A 32 14.34 -3.85 -6.34
N GLU A 33 14.31 -4.30 -7.58
CA GLU A 33 15.49 -4.80 -8.30
C GLU A 33 15.62 -4.16 -9.69
N PRO A 34 16.84 -3.97 -10.22
CA PRO A 34 17.05 -3.48 -11.59
C PRO A 34 16.54 -4.48 -12.64
N SER A 35 16.59 -5.77 -12.30
CA SER A 35 16.11 -6.86 -13.17
C SER A 35 14.60 -6.86 -13.36
N SER A 36 13.86 -6.24 -12.44
CA SER A 36 12.41 -6.11 -12.50
C SER A 36 11.94 -4.92 -13.36
N GLU A 37 12.83 -4.01 -13.75
CA GLU A 37 12.48 -2.94 -14.70
C GLU A 37 12.10 -3.47 -16.08
N VAL A 38 11.38 -2.67 -16.85
CA VAL A 38 10.92 -3.04 -18.20
C VAL A 38 11.39 -2.01 -19.23
N PRO A 39 12.40 -2.32 -20.07
CA PRO A 39 13.25 -3.52 -20.00
C PRO A 39 14.16 -3.53 -18.76
N PRO A 40 14.80 -4.66 -18.40
CA PRO A 40 15.73 -4.74 -17.27
C PRO A 40 16.89 -3.74 -17.35
N ARG A 41 17.48 -3.39 -16.20
CA ARG A 41 18.63 -2.49 -16.07
C ARG A 41 19.84 -3.20 -15.48
N VAL A 42 21.02 -2.64 -15.75
CA VAL A 42 22.28 -3.01 -15.09
C VAL A 42 22.60 -1.90 -14.10
N SER A 43 22.41 -2.17 -12.81
CA SER A 43 22.75 -1.28 -11.70
C SER A 43 23.04 -2.14 -10.47
N HIS A 44 23.70 -1.54 -9.47
CA HIS A 44 23.80 -2.11 -8.13
C HIS A 44 22.66 -1.65 -7.21
N GLY A 45 21.77 -0.80 -7.72
CA GLY A 45 20.61 -0.31 -7.00
C GLY A 45 19.72 -1.45 -6.56
N HIS A 46 19.23 -1.39 -5.33
CA HIS A 46 18.27 -2.33 -4.79
C HIS A 46 17.48 -1.68 -3.65
N GLY A 47 16.35 -2.28 -3.28
CA GLY A 47 15.54 -1.74 -2.21
C GLY A 47 14.38 -2.63 -1.81
N MET A 48 13.57 -2.13 -0.89
CA MET A 48 12.39 -2.80 -0.37
C MET A 48 11.32 -1.76 -0.06
N LEU A 49 10.10 -2.08 -0.45
CA LEU A 49 8.89 -1.40 -0.02
C LEU A 49 8.19 -2.25 1.03
N ASN A 50 7.86 -1.63 2.16
CA ASN A 50 6.90 -2.16 3.13
C ASN A 50 5.73 -1.19 3.23
N ALA A 51 4.52 -1.69 3.10
CA ALA A 51 3.31 -0.90 3.17
C ALA A 51 2.22 -1.59 3.98
N THR A 52 1.27 -0.79 4.44
CA THR A 52 0.06 -1.26 5.11
C THR A 52 -1.12 -0.55 4.48
N PHE A 53 -2.11 -1.32 4.04
CA PHE A 53 -3.36 -0.81 3.53
C PHE A 53 -4.47 -1.02 4.57
N ASP A 54 -5.10 0.07 4.99
CA ASP A 54 -6.22 0.05 5.92
C ASP A 54 -7.54 -0.03 5.14
N THR A 55 -8.24 -1.16 5.23
CA THR A 55 -9.47 -1.43 4.47
C THR A 55 -10.64 -0.52 4.86
N SER A 56 -10.62 0.05 6.07
CA SER A 56 -11.70 0.90 6.57
C SER A 56 -11.58 2.34 6.07
N THR A 57 -10.36 2.87 6.07
CA THR A 57 -10.07 4.25 5.66
C THR A 57 -9.61 4.35 4.20
N LYS A 58 -9.36 3.20 3.55
CA LYS A 58 -8.75 3.08 2.22
C LYS A 58 -7.39 3.77 2.13
N ALA A 59 -6.68 3.87 3.26
CA ALA A 59 -5.41 4.56 3.32
C ALA A 59 -4.27 3.56 3.16
N LEU A 60 -3.39 3.80 2.18
CA LEU A 60 -2.10 3.13 2.03
C LEU A 60 -1.03 3.93 2.77
N GLN A 61 -0.26 3.30 3.65
CA GLN A 61 0.93 3.88 4.30
C GLN A 61 2.14 3.07 3.87
N TRP A 62 3.28 3.71 3.66
CA TRP A 62 4.48 3.03 3.19
C TRP A 62 5.76 3.52 3.85
N THR A 63 6.75 2.65 3.83
CA THR A 63 8.17 2.95 4.01
C THR A 63 8.93 2.23 2.89
N ILE A 64 9.70 2.99 2.09
CA ILE A 64 10.61 2.44 1.09
C ILE A 64 12.04 2.74 1.51
N THR A 65 12.87 1.72 1.53
CA THR A 65 14.33 1.84 1.68
C THR A 65 14.98 1.39 0.39
N TYR A 66 16.00 2.13 -0.05
CA TYR A 66 16.83 1.73 -1.17
C TYR A 66 18.25 2.24 -0.96
N GLU A 67 19.20 1.61 -1.65
CA GLU A 67 20.61 1.98 -1.68
C GLU A 67 21.26 1.52 -3.00
N GLY A 68 22.54 1.87 -3.19
CA GLY A 68 23.34 1.41 -4.34
C GLY A 68 22.92 1.98 -5.70
N LEU A 69 22.02 2.96 -5.74
CA LEU A 69 21.62 3.62 -6.99
C LEU A 69 22.82 4.27 -7.70
N SER A 70 22.73 4.36 -9.02
CA SER A 70 23.73 4.98 -9.89
C SER A 70 23.92 6.49 -9.68
N GLY A 71 23.04 7.12 -8.89
CA GLY A 71 23.10 8.52 -8.50
C GLY A 71 21.90 8.91 -7.63
N PRO A 72 21.73 10.21 -7.32
CA PRO A 72 20.57 10.68 -6.57
C PRO A 72 19.25 10.29 -7.24
N ALA A 73 18.26 9.88 -6.44
CA ALA A 73 16.93 9.63 -6.94
C ALA A 73 16.31 10.92 -7.50
N THR A 74 15.73 10.85 -8.69
CA THR A 74 15.12 11.98 -9.40
C THR A 74 13.60 11.93 -9.40
N ALA A 75 13.03 10.74 -9.23
CA ALA A 75 11.61 10.49 -9.08
C ALA A 75 11.39 9.12 -8.40
N ALA A 76 10.18 8.91 -7.89
CA ALA A 76 9.69 7.61 -7.45
C ALA A 76 8.16 7.60 -7.50
N HIS A 77 7.55 6.48 -7.89
CA HIS A 77 6.10 6.40 -8.02
C HIS A 77 5.57 4.99 -7.72
N PHE A 78 4.30 4.94 -7.31
CA PHE A 78 3.47 3.76 -7.54
C PHE A 78 2.82 3.86 -8.92
N HIS A 79 2.83 2.75 -9.66
CA HIS A 79 2.21 2.61 -10.98
C HIS A 79 1.18 1.49 -10.98
N GLY A 80 0.24 1.55 -11.92
CA GLY A 80 -0.75 0.50 -12.13
C GLY A 80 -1.96 0.96 -12.98
N PRO A 81 -2.90 0.06 -13.29
CA PRO A 81 -2.75 -1.39 -13.18
C PRO A 81 -1.81 -1.95 -14.27
N ALA A 82 -0.94 -2.88 -13.90
CA ALA A 82 -0.15 -3.71 -14.82
C ALA A 82 0.25 -5.04 -14.17
N PRO A 83 0.21 -6.15 -14.93
CA PRO A 83 0.85 -7.39 -14.51
C PRO A 83 2.38 -7.23 -14.56
N VAL A 84 3.08 -8.20 -13.96
CA VAL A 84 4.54 -8.29 -14.01
C VAL A 84 5.03 -8.23 -15.46
N GLY A 85 6.07 -7.42 -15.72
CA GLY A 85 6.66 -7.27 -17.04
C GLY A 85 6.00 -6.22 -17.94
N GLN A 86 5.03 -5.44 -17.45
CA GLN A 86 4.38 -4.37 -18.22
C GLN A 86 4.50 -3.00 -17.53
N ASN A 87 4.50 -1.94 -18.34
CA ASN A 87 4.49 -0.55 -17.86
C ASN A 87 3.06 -0.04 -17.75
N ALA A 88 2.83 0.91 -16.85
CA ALA A 88 1.53 1.50 -16.56
C ALA A 88 1.68 2.97 -16.19
N ARG A 89 0.55 3.69 -16.15
CA ARG A 89 0.49 5.07 -15.66
C ARG A 89 0.78 5.17 -14.16
N ILE A 90 1.16 6.36 -13.72
CA ILE A 90 1.33 6.69 -12.30
C ILE A 90 -0.03 6.63 -11.59
N GLN A 91 -0.04 6.04 -10.40
CA GLN A 91 -1.18 6.02 -9.48
C GLN A 91 -0.95 6.94 -8.29
N VAL A 92 0.25 6.90 -7.70
CA VAL A 92 0.64 7.76 -6.59
C VAL A 92 2.05 8.28 -6.83
N PRO A 93 2.24 9.58 -7.09
CA PRO A 93 3.58 10.15 -7.20
C PRO A 93 4.19 10.44 -5.82
N ILE A 94 5.50 10.28 -5.69
CA ILE A 94 6.25 10.76 -4.52
C ILE A 94 6.71 12.20 -4.75
N GLY A 95 6.59 13.05 -3.72
CA GLY A 95 7.08 14.43 -3.76
C GLY A 95 8.59 14.48 -4.02
N LYS A 96 9.04 15.43 -4.85
CA LYS A 96 10.46 15.55 -5.24
C LYS A 96 11.39 15.84 -4.05
N ASP A 97 10.85 16.45 -3.01
CA ASP A 97 11.51 16.75 -1.74
C ASP A 97 11.54 15.56 -0.76
N ALA A 98 10.80 14.48 -1.06
CA ALA A 98 10.65 13.30 -0.21
C ALA A 98 11.31 12.05 -0.82
N LEU A 99 12.28 12.22 -1.72
CA LEU A 99 12.93 11.10 -2.41
C LEU A 99 14.03 10.42 -1.60
N ALA A 100 14.60 11.07 -0.58
CA ALA A 100 15.68 10.49 0.21
C ALA A 100 15.24 9.21 0.93
N SER A 101 16.09 8.18 0.90
CA SER A 101 15.88 6.92 1.61
C SER A 101 16.01 7.12 3.13
N PRO A 102 15.04 6.71 3.97
CA PRO A 102 13.77 6.06 3.61
C PRO A 102 12.69 7.05 3.14
N ILE A 103 11.97 6.68 2.08
CA ILE A 103 10.76 7.38 1.65
C ILE A 103 9.60 6.92 2.53
N LYS A 104 8.94 7.84 3.23
CA LYS A 104 7.74 7.56 4.04
C LYS A 104 6.58 8.41 3.57
N GLY A 105 5.38 7.85 3.62
CA GLY A 105 4.19 8.60 3.21
C GLY A 105 2.92 7.80 3.31
N SER A 106 1.84 8.44 2.87
CA SER A 106 0.52 7.85 2.80
C SER A 106 -0.32 8.45 1.70
N ALA A 107 -1.27 7.69 1.17
CA ALA A 107 -2.28 8.17 0.23
C ALA A 107 -3.63 7.51 0.52
N ALA A 108 -4.71 8.27 0.37
CA ALA A 108 -6.06 7.71 0.29
C ALA A 108 -6.30 7.18 -1.12
N LEU A 109 -6.78 5.94 -1.24
CA LEU A 109 -7.00 5.27 -2.51
C LEU A 109 -8.48 5.30 -2.91
N THR A 110 -8.73 5.43 -4.21
CA THR A 110 -10.06 5.18 -4.79
C THR A 110 -10.39 3.69 -4.80
N GLU A 111 -11.66 3.32 -4.95
CA GLU A 111 -12.09 1.91 -4.97
C GLU A 111 -11.43 1.10 -6.09
N GLN A 112 -11.27 1.69 -7.27
CA GLN A 112 -10.57 1.04 -8.37
C GLN A 112 -9.10 0.80 -8.03
N GLN A 113 -8.43 1.79 -7.45
CA GLN A 113 -7.03 1.67 -7.04
C GLN A 113 -6.84 0.58 -5.96
N VAL A 114 -7.78 0.47 -5.02
CA VAL A 114 -7.76 -0.61 -4.03
C VAL A 114 -7.90 -1.97 -4.71
N THR A 115 -8.84 -2.09 -5.65
CA THR A 115 -9.06 -3.33 -6.40
C THR A 115 -7.79 -3.74 -7.16
N ASP A 116 -7.18 -2.80 -7.87
CA ASP A 116 -5.95 -3.03 -8.65
C ASP A 116 -4.76 -3.37 -7.76
N LEU A 117 -4.61 -2.68 -6.61
CA LEU A 117 -3.55 -2.93 -5.65
C LEU A 117 -3.68 -4.32 -5.02
N MET A 118 -4.89 -4.69 -4.57
CA MET A 118 -5.15 -6.00 -3.97
C MET A 118 -5.04 -7.14 -4.99
N ALA A 119 -5.28 -6.86 -6.27
CA ALA A 119 -5.02 -7.79 -7.38
C ALA A 119 -3.53 -7.91 -7.75
N GLY A 120 -2.63 -7.24 -7.02
CA GLY A 120 -1.20 -7.27 -7.29
C GLY A 120 -0.84 -6.65 -8.63
N GLN A 121 -1.63 -5.69 -9.12
CA GLN A 121 -1.42 -5.01 -10.40
C GLN A 121 -0.64 -3.70 -10.23
N TRP A 122 -0.01 -3.49 -9.09
CA TRP A 122 0.78 -2.29 -8.81
C TRP A 122 2.26 -2.62 -8.68
N TYR A 123 3.11 -1.70 -9.09
CA TYR A 123 4.54 -1.74 -8.79
C TYR A 123 5.01 -0.39 -8.28
N PHE A 124 6.10 -0.41 -7.52
CA PHE A 124 6.84 0.79 -7.14
C PHE A 124 8.15 0.85 -7.91
N ASN A 125 8.57 2.05 -8.31
CA ASN A 125 9.87 2.24 -8.93
C ASN A 125 10.57 3.53 -8.49
N VAL A 126 11.89 3.52 -8.61
CA VAL A 126 12.77 4.67 -8.34
C VAL A 126 13.61 4.96 -9.58
N TYR A 127 13.81 6.24 -9.86
CA TYR A 127 14.49 6.74 -11.05
C TYR A 127 15.75 7.51 -10.65
N THR A 128 16.73 7.55 -11.54
CA THR A 128 17.90 8.43 -11.43
C THR A 128 18.16 9.14 -12.76
N ALA A 129 19.17 10.01 -12.79
CA ALA A 129 19.61 10.67 -14.02
C ALA A 129 20.14 9.68 -15.06
N GLN A 130 20.84 8.61 -14.65
CA GLN A 130 21.37 7.59 -15.58
C GLN A 130 20.28 6.61 -16.04
N ASN A 131 19.22 6.45 -15.25
CA ASN A 131 18.10 5.56 -15.51
C ASN A 131 16.77 6.33 -15.50
N PRO A 132 16.52 7.22 -16.48
CA PRO A 132 15.38 8.15 -16.47
C PRO A 132 14.02 7.47 -16.71
N THR A 133 14.02 6.19 -17.10
CA THR A 133 12.80 5.39 -17.31
C THR A 133 12.51 4.42 -16.17
N GLY A 134 13.37 4.41 -15.13
CA GLY A 134 13.31 3.50 -13.99
C GLY A 134 14.66 2.82 -13.80
N GLU A 135 15.13 2.78 -12.55
CA GLU A 135 16.36 2.10 -12.15
C GLU A 135 16.09 0.81 -11.40
N ILE A 136 15.18 0.84 -10.42
CA ILE A 136 14.75 -0.31 -9.63
C ILE A 136 13.24 -0.35 -9.55
N ARG A 137 12.67 -1.55 -9.66
CA ARG A 137 11.22 -1.80 -9.61
C ARG A 137 10.92 -3.00 -8.73
N GLY A 138 9.75 -3.01 -8.09
CA GLY A 138 9.18 -4.22 -7.50
C GLY A 138 7.66 -4.24 -7.59
N GLN A 139 7.09 -5.41 -7.86
CA GLN A 139 5.65 -5.61 -7.84
C GLN A 139 5.15 -5.58 -6.38
N VAL A 140 4.11 -4.81 -6.11
CA VAL A 140 3.50 -4.69 -4.79
C VAL A 140 2.48 -5.81 -4.60
N LEU A 141 2.72 -6.65 -3.60
CA LEU A 141 1.92 -7.84 -3.30
C LEU A 141 1.61 -7.91 -1.79
N PRO A 142 0.50 -8.56 -1.38
CA PRO A 142 0.26 -8.89 0.01
C PRO A 142 1.45 -9.65 0.63
N ALA A 143 1.87 -9.23 1.82
CA ALA A 143 2.87 -9.93 2.60
C ALA A 143 2.15 -11.00 3.44
N ASN A 144 2.43 -12.27 3.13
CA ASN A 144 2.00 -13.42 3.94
C ASN A 144 2.89 -13.58 5.18
#